data_AF-A0A8S0PMX3-F1
#
_entry.id   AF-A0A8S0PMX3-F1
#
_cell.length_a   1.000
_cell.length_b   1.000
_cell.length_c   1.000
_cell.angle_alpha   90.00
_cell.angle_beta   90.00
_cell.angle_gamma   90.00
#
_symmetry.space_group_name_H-M   'P 1'
#
loop_
_entity.id
_entity.type
_entity.pdbx_description
1 polymer ?
#
loop_
_entity_poly.entity_id
_entity_poly.type
_entity_poly.pdbx_seq_one_letter_code
_entity_poly.pdbx_strand_id
1 'polypeptide(L)'
;MSASGRASENLSLLVLQSEVKFDLEGYTSELVLIYNQFKSSLGLFEQVLRQLAFLHVIHGIMWINQKHKNDPKNRALQNILFGMLQRKDEAIAKRALITLCDFHWRKVWFDDRTANAICVACFHVSSK
;
A
#
# COMPACT_ATOMS: atom_id res chain seq x y z
N MET A 1 -67.41 8.53 -24.65
CA MET A 1 -65.97 8.86 -24.50
C MET A 1 -65.42 7.98 -23.38
N SER A 2 -64.74 6.88 -23.72
CA SER A 2 -64.05 6.06 -22.73
C SER A 2 -62.74 5.58 -23.36
N ALA A 3 -61.71 6.40 -23.18
CA ALA A 3 -60.32 6.02 -23.36
C ALA A 3 -59.76 5.73 -21.98
N SER A 4 -59.44 4.47 -21.68
CA SER A 4 -58.33 4.08 -20.83
C SER A 4 -58.39 2.56 -20.63
N GLY A 5 -57.45 1.85 -21.24
CA GLY A 5 -57.40 0.39 -21.20
C GLY A 5 -56.45 -0.20 -22.24
N ARG A 6 -55.34 0.48 -22.52
CA ARG A 6 -54.17 -0.07 -23.22
C ARG A 6 -52.97 0.44 -22.42
N ALA A 7 -52.00 -0.34 -21.99
CA ALA A 7 -51.66 -1.72 -22.26
C ALA A 7 -50.96 -2.24 -21.00
N SER A 8 -51.48 -3.32 -20.42
CA SER A 8 -50.68 -4.18 -19.53
C SER A 8 -50.78 -5.58 -20.13
N GLU A 9 -50.37 -5.69 -21.39
CA GLU A 9 -50.26 -6.96 -22.08
C GLU A 9 -48.96 -7.60 -21.63
N ASN A 10 -49.10 -8.48 -20.64
CA ASN A 10 -48.28 -9.67 -20.40
C ASN A 10 -46.94 -9.68 -21.14
N LEU A 11 -45.91 -9.08 -20.52
CA LEU A 11 -44.53 -9.47 -20.77
C LEU A 11 -44.45 -10.98 -20.47
N SER A 12 -44.54 -11.80 -21.50
CA SER A 12 -44.53 -13.26 -21.32
C SER A 12 -43.27 -13.65 -20.58
N LEU A 13 -43.39 -14.62 -19.68
CA LEU A 13 -42.26 -15.11 -18.88
C LEU A 13 -41.10 -15.56 -19.78
N LEU A 14 -41.39 -16.00 -21.00
CA LEU A 14 -40.43 -16.31 -22.08
C LEU A 14 -39.68 -15.09 -22.62
N VAL A 15 -40.34 -13.94 -22.78
CA VAL A 15 -39.70 -12.67 -23.21
C VAL A 15 -38.80 -12.12 -22.11
N LEU A 16 -39.28 -12.14 -20.85
CA LEU A 16 -38.43 -11.77 -19.71
C LEU A 16 -37.24 -12.73 -19.54
N GLN A 17 -37.46 -14.03 -19.74
CA GLN A 17 -36.37 -15.02 -19.71
C GLN A 17 -35.42 -14.88 -20.90
N SER A 18 -35.89 -14.49 -22.08
CA SER A 18 -35.02 -14.28 -23.26
C SER A 18 -34.18 -13.02 -23.11
N GLU A 19 -34.76 -11.94 -22.59
CA GLU A 19 -34.06 -10.68 -22.28
C GLU A 19 -32.98 -10.90 -21.20
N VAL A 20 -33.30 -11.64 -20.12
CA VAL A 20 -32.33 -11.99 -19.07
C VAL A 20 -31.24 -12.95 -19.56
N LYS A 21 -31.55 -13.83 -20.54
CA LYS A 21 -30.56 -14.69 -21.20
C LYS A 21 -29.64 -13.93 -22.14
N PHE A 22 -30.08 -12.79 -22.68
CA PHE A 22 -29.44 -12.15 -23.83
C PHE A 22 -28.10 -11.50 -23.50
N ASP A 23 -27.78 -11.25 -22.23
CA ASP A 23 -26.43 -10.74 -21.91
C ASP A 23 -25.87 -11.21 -20.58
N LEU A 24 -26.00 -12.51 -20.29
CA LEU A 24 -25.32 -13.12 -19.15
C LEU A 24 -23.79 -12.86 -19.22
N GLU A 25 -23.22 -12.86 -20.42
CA GLU A 25 -21.82 -12.53 -20.67
C GLU A 25 -21.48 -11.06 -20.38
N GLY A 26 -22.31 -10.11 -20.79
CA GLY A 26 -22.14 -8.69 -20.48
C GLY A 26 -22.24 -8.40 -18.99
N TYR A 27 -23.22 -8.97 -18.28
CA TYR A 27 -23.29 -8.86 -16.83
C TYR A 27 -22.07 -9.48 -16.14
N THR A 28 -21.58 -10.63 -16.62
CA THR A 28 -20.34 -11.21 -16.07
C THR A 28 -19.12 -10.33 -16.36
N SER A 29 -19.07 -9.70 -17.53
CA SER A 29 -17.99 -8.78 -17.92
C SER A 29 -18.01 -7.52 -17.07
N GLU A 30 -19.18 -6.92 -16.83
CA GLU A 30 -19.36 -5.79 -15.93
C GLU A 30 -18.96 -6.15 -14.49
N LEU A 31 -19.37 -7.32 -13.98
CA LEU A 31 -18.98 -7.78 -12.65
C LEU A 31 -17.47 -7.95 -12.52
N VAL A 32 -16.79 -8.50 -13.54
CA VAL A 32 -15.34 -8.62 -13.57
C VAL A 32 -14.67 -7.23 -13.57
N LEU A 33 -15.20 -6.27 -14.33
CA LEU A 33 -14.69 -4.90 -14.33
C LEU A 33 -14.84 -4.23 -12.96
N ILE A 34 -16.02 -4.34 -12.34
CA ILE A 34 -16.29 -3.80 -11.00
C ILE A 34 -15.35 -4.45 -9.98
N TYR A 35 -15.18 -5.77 -10.03
CA TYR A 35 -14.26 -6.49 -9.13
C TYR A 35 -12.81 -6.01 -9.31
N ASN A 36 -12.33 -5.90 -10.55
CA ASN A 36 -10.97 -5.44 -10.84
C ASN A 36 -10.76 -3.99 -10.39
N GLN A 37 -11.76 -3.13 -10.59
CA GLN A 37 -11.73 -1.75 -10.13
C GLN A 37 -11.65 -1.68 -8.59
N PHE A 38 -12.51 -2.46 -7.90
CA PHE A 38 -12.50 -2.53 -6.45
C PHE A 38 -11.17 -3.06 -5.91
N LYS A 39 -10.66 -4.16 -6.49
CA LYS A 39 -9.35 -4.74 -6.12
C LYS A 39 -8.20 -3.75 -6.32
N SER A 40 -8.21 -2.98 -7.41
CA SER A 40 -7.19 -1.96 -7.67
C SER A 40 -7.28 -0.82 -6.66
N SER A 41 -8.50 -0.34 -6.36
CA SER A 41 -8.74 0.67 -5.34
C SER A 41 -8.28 0.23 -3.95
N LEU A 42 -8.57 -1.01 -3.56
CA LEU A 42 -8.07 -1.60 -2.31
C LEU A 42 -6.54 -1.64 -2.26
N GLY A 43 -5.89 -2.06 -3.35
CA GLY A 43 -4.43 -2.07 -3.43
C GLY A 43 -3.81 -0.69 -3.26
N LEU A 44 -4.39 0.33 -3.90
CA LEU A 44 -3.96 1.73 -3.76
C LEU A 44 -4.16 2.22 -2.32
N PHE A 45 -5.31 1.93 -1.71
CA PHE A 45 -5.58 2.33 -0.33
C PHE A 45 -4.59 1.70 0.65
N GLU A 46 -4.31 0.41 0.51
CA GLU A 46 -3.29 -0.25 1.32
C GLU A 46 -1.90 0.38 1.15
N GLN A 47 -1.51 0.71 -0.08
CA GLN A 47 -0.23 1.36 -0.35
C GLN A 47 -0.13 2.72 0.34
N VAL A 48 -1.17 3.56 0.23
CA VAL A 48 -1.23 4.87 0.86
C VAL A 48 -1.18 4.76 2.38
N LEU A 49 -1.94 3.85 2.98
CA LEU A 49 -1.92 3.63 4.42
C LEU A 49 -0.53 3.19 4.92
N ARG A 50 0.12 2.27 4.21
CA ARG A 50 1.49 1.83 4.57
C ARG A 50 2.47 2.99 4.51
N GLN A 51 2.36 3.86 3.50
CA GLN A 51 3.23 5.03 3.37
C GLN A 51 2.97 6.07 4.46
N LEU A 52 1.69 6.33 4.78
CA LEU A 52 1.32 7.27 5.84
C LEU A 52 1.78 6.76 7.22
N ALA A 53 1.55 5.49 7.52
CA ALA A 53 2.00 4.86 8.75
C ALA A 53 3.53 4.95 8.89
N PHE A 54 4.25 4.66 7.80
CA PHE A 54 5.70 4.81 7.76
C PHE A 54 6.14 6.25 8.07
N LEU A 55 5.61 7.24 7.35
CA LEU A 55 5.93 8.66 7.57
C LEU A 55 5.62 9.10 9.00
N HIS A 56 4.49 8.67 9.56
CA HIS A 56 4.10 9.01 10.93
C HIS A 56 5.11 8.47 11.95
N VAL A 57 5.55 7.22 11.79
CA VAL A 57 6.58 6.61 12.66
C VAL A 57 7.90 7.39 12.55
N ILE A 58 8.35 7.70 11.32
CA ILE A 58 9.57 8.47 11.09
C ILE A 58 9.50 9.84 11.74
N HIS A 59 8.43 10.60 11.50
CA HIS A 59 8.24 11.91 12.11
C HIS A 59 8.18 11.85 13.64
N GLY A 60 7.52 10.83 14.21
CA GLY A 60 7.50 10.61 15.65
C GLY A 60 8.90 10.40 16.22
N ILE A 61 9.71 9.54 15.57
CA ILE A 61 11.10 9.28 15.97
C ILE A 61 11.95 10.56 15.84
N MET A 62 11.77 11.34 14.77
CA MET A 62 12.46 12.63 14.60
C MET A 62 12.12 13.58 15.76
N TRP A 63 10.84 13.68 16.12
CA TRP A 63 10.37 14.61 17.14
C TRP A 63 10.91 14.26 18.53
N ILE A 64 10.91 12.97 18.88
CA ILE A 64 11.52 12.47 20.12
C ILE A 64 13.03 12.78 20.13
N ASN A 65 13.69 12.63 18.99
CA ASN A 65 15.13 12.83 18.85
C ASN A 65 15.60 14.28 18.82
N GLN A 66 14.71 15.24 18.52
CA GLN A 66 15.05 16.65 18.62
C GLN A 66 15.37 17.07 20.06
N LYS A 67 14.74 16.43 21.06
CA LYS A 67 14.91 16.78 22.48
C LYS A 67 15.93 15.90 23.22
N HIS A 68 16.12 14.66 22.79
CA HIS A 68 17.03 13.70 23.45
C HIS A 68 17.97 13.04 22.43
N LYS A 69 19.05 13.74 22.05
CA LYS A 69 20.15 13.13 21.28
C LYS A 69 20.76 12.00 22.11
N ASN A 70 20.60 10.76 21.66
CA ASN A 70 21.21 9.53 22.20
C ASN A 70 20.53 8.87 23.41
N ASP A 71 19.20 8.76 23.39
CA ASP A 71 18.46 7.85 24.29
C ASP A 71 18.72 6.37 23.87
N PRO A 72 18.90 5.41 24.81
CA PRO A 72 18.93 3.96 24.54
C PRO A 72 17.87 3.47 23.55
N LYS A 73 16.70 4.13 23.50
CA LYS A 73 15.64 3.86 22.52
C LYS A 73 16.10 4.01 21.07
N ASN A 74 16.98 4.96 20.76
CA ASN A 74 17.54 5.12 19.41
C ASN A 74 18.37 3.92 19.01
N ARG A 75 19.14 3.38 19.95
CA ARG A 75 19.97 2.21 19.69
C ARG A 75 19.12 0.98 19.41
N ALA A 76 18.00 0.82 20.13
CA ALA A 76 17.02 -0.22 19.83
C ALA A 76 16.40 -0.06 18.43
N LEU A 77 16.00 1.16 18.05
CA LEU A 77 15.42 1.45 16.74
C LEU A 77 16.43 1.25 15.59
N GLN A 78 17.67 1.70 15.77
CA GLN A 78 18.76 1.46 14.82
C GLN A 78 18.99 -0.04 14.61
N ASN A 79 19.05 -0.82 15.69
CA ASN A 79 19.25 -2.27 15.58
C ASN A 79 18.09 -2.96 14.83
N ILE A 80 16.85 -2.51 15.00
CA ILE A 80 15.71 -3.01 14.22
C ILE A 80 15.92 -2.73 12.74
N LEU A 81 16.27 -1.49 12.37
CA LEU A 81 16.50 -1.11 10.97
C LEU A 81 17.70 -1.83 10.36
N PHE A 82 18.78 -2.03 11.12
CA PHE A 82 19.93 -2.83 10.67
C PHE A 82 19.53 -4.29 10.44
N GLY A 83 18.69 -4.87 11.31
CA GLY A 83 18.14 -6.21 11.10
C GLY A 83 17.26 -6.30 9.85
N MET A 84 16.45 -5.27 9.57
CA MET A 84 15.61 -5.20 8.36
C MET A 84 16.45 -5.08 7.09
N LEU A 85 17.60 -4.42 7.16
CA LEU A 85 18.55 -4.25 6.05
C LEU A 85 19.15 -5.57 5.58
N GLN A 86 19.29 -6.56 6.48
CA GLN A 86 19.86 -7.89 6.19
C GLN A 86 18.82 -8.90 5.69
N ARG A 87 17.55 -8.51 5.55
CA ARG A 87 16.50 -9.42 5.11
C ARG A 87 16.62 -9.68 3.60
N LYS A 88 16.37 -10.93 3.20
CA LYS A 88 16.30 -11.34 1.78
C LYS A 88 15.18 -10.65 0.99
N ASP A 89 14.13 -10.19 1.69
CA ASP A 89 13.05 -9.42 1.09
C ASP A 89 13.55 -8.02 0.72
N GLU A 90 13.74 -7.82 -0.58
CA GLU A 90 14.27 -6.59 -1.16
C GLU A 90 13.40 -5.37 -0.85
N ALA A 91 12.07 -5.53 -0.79
CA ALA A 91 11.18 -4.42 -0.48
C ALA A 91 11.38 -3.96 0.98
N ILE A 92 11.64 -4.89 1.90
CA ILE A 92 11.94 -4.56 3.30
C ILE A 92 13.32 -3.92 3.43
N ALA A 93 14.35 -4.50 2.78
CA ALA A 93 15.71 -3.97 2.81
C ALA A 93 15.78 -2.55 2.22
N LYS A 94 15.13 -2.31 1.06
CA LYS A 94 15.04 -0.97 0.43
C LYS A 94 14.37 0.05 1.35
N ARG A 95 13.27 -0.32 2.01
CA ARG A 95 12.60 0.57 2.97
C ARG A 95 13.51 0.93 4.15
N ALA A 96 14.21 -0.06 4.71
CA ALA A 96 15.17 0.19 5.80
C ALA A 96 16.31 1.11 5.35
N LEU A 97 16.84 0.92 4.14
CA LEU A 97 17.90 1.78 3.59
C LEU A 97 17.42 3.23 3.39
N ILE A 98 16.26 3.44 2.77
CA ILE A 98 15.69 4.78 2.57
C ILE A 98 15.51 5.49 3.91
N THR A 99 15.02 4.76 4.92
CA THR A 99 14.85 5.27 6.29
C THR A 99 16.18 5.74 6.88
N LEU A 100 17.23 4.90 6.80
CA LEU A 100 18.54 5.22 7.35
C LEU A 100 19.17 6.42 6.63
N CYS A 101 19.03 6.51 5.30
CA CYS A 101 19.48 7.66 4.53
C CYS A 101 18.78 8.95 4.94
N ASP A 102 17.45 8.95 5.12
CA ASP A 102 16.68 10.13 5.53
C ASP A 102 17.10 10.60 6.93
N PHE A 103 17.24 9.68 7.89
CA PHE A 103 17.71 10.01 9.25
C PHE A 103 19.15 10.53 9.27
N HIS A 104 20.04 9.95 8.48
CA HIS A 104 21.43 10.37 8.40
C HIS A 104 21.57 11.76 7.75
N TRP A 105 20.82 12.00 6.66
CA TRP A 105 20.80 13.30 5.98
C TRP A 105 20.29 14.43 6.89
N ARG A 106 19.23 14.16 7.66
CA ARG A 106 18.63 15.10 8.62
C ARG A 106 19.41 15.26 9.92
N LYS A 107 20.59 14.62 10.04
CA LYS A 107 21.45 14.63 11.23
C LYS A 107 20.76 14.12 12.52
N VAL A 108 19.74 13.27 12.37
CA VAL A 108 19.03 12.64 13.50
C VAL A 108 19.86 11.50 14.05
N TRP A 109 20.34 10.62 13.17
CA TRP A 109 21.30 9.56 13.48
C TRP A 109 22.57 9.76 12.65
N PHE A 110 23.40 10.68 13.12
CA PHE A 110 24.66 11.03 12.48
C PHE A 110 25.83 10.41 13.24
N ASP A 111 25.94 9.09 13.10
CA ASP A 111 26.95 8.26 13.78
C ASP A 111 27.56 7.23 12.81
N ASP A 112 28.76 6.75 13.14
CA ASP A 112 29.52 5.85 12.27
C ASP A 112 28.79 4.53 11.98
N ARG A 113 27.95 4.03 12.91
CA ARG A 113 27.21 2.78 12.67
C ARG A 113 26.17 2.98 11.58
N THR A 114 25.45 4.10 11.64
CA THR A 114 24.45 4.45 10.62
C THR A 114 25.12 4.65 9.25
N ALA A 115 26.26 5.36 9.19
CA ALA A 115 27.00 5.55 7.96
C ALA A 115 27.51 4.21 7.37
N ASN A 116 28.12 3.37 8.20
CA ASN A 116 28.62 2.06 7.79
C ASN A 116 27.50 1.15 7.29
N ALA A 117 26.34 1.15 7.96
CA ALA A 117 25.19 0.35 7.54
C ALA A 117 24.68 0.78 6.15
N ILE A 118 24.61 2.08 5.86
CA ILE A 118 24.23 2.61 4.54
C ILE A 118 25.23 2.13 3.48
N CYS A 119 26.54 2.24 3.74
CA CYS A 119 27.57 1.79 2.80
C CYS A 119 27.49 0.27 2.53
N VAL A 120 27.30 -0.54 3.57
CA VAL A 120 27.19 -2.00 3.42
C VAL A 120 25.94 -2.38 2.60
N ALA A 121 24.82 -1.68 2.79
CA ALA A 121 23.61 -1.92 2.03
C ALA A 121 23.76 -1.65 0.52
N CYS A 122 24.68 -0.77 0.11
CA CYS A 122 24.96 -0.56 -1.31
C CYS A 122 25.50 -1.83 -2.00
N PHE A 123 26.05 -2.79 -1.23
CA PHE A 123 26.58 -4.06 -1.74
C PHE A 123 25.67 -5.25 -1.40
N HIS A 124 24.38 -5.01 -1.10
CA HIS A 124 23.45 -6.07 -0.71
C HIS A 124 23.26 -7.10 -1.84
N VAL A 125 23.01 -8.36 -1.45
CA VAL A 125 22.94 -9.52 -2.37
C VAL A 125 21.86 -9.36 -3.45
N SER A 126 20.79 -8.62 -3.16
CA SER A 126 19.73 -8.26 -4.12
C SER A 126 20.17 -7.31 -5.24
N SER A 127 21.38 -6.74 -5.16
CA SER A 127 21.95 -5.89 -6.22
C SER A 127 22.68 -6.67 -7.30
N LYS A 128 22.82 -8.01 -7.16
CA LYS A 128 23.33 -8.93 -8.18
C LYS A 128 22.19 -9.75 -8.74
#